data_AF-A0A3P7XC09-F1
#
_entry.id   AF-A0A3P7XC09-F1
#
_cell.length_a   1.000
_cell.length_b   1.000
_cell.length_c   1.000
_cell.angle_alpha   90.00
_cell.angle_beta   90.00
_cell.angle_gamma   90.00
#
_symmetry.space_group_name_H-M   'P 1'
#
loop_
_entity.id
_entity.type
_entity.pdbx_description
1 polymer ?
#
loop_
_entity_poly.entity_id
_entity_poly.type
_entity_poly.pdbx_seq_one_letter_code
_entity_poly.pdbx_strand_id
1 'polypeptide(L)'
;MHHGEVRVALLTDIHIGPTVGQKRMETIARLTNDLNPDIIAIAGDLADGFVRDFSNAARPLCSLKAKYGVFFATGNHEYMHGNVEEWFSYLNDCNITVLHNSQKRFITSYGDPICVAGADDLYAAKAHFAGHAMHPEKAVAGCDSNDTVIMLAHQPNAAKMMLNDQTVSTKLDLILSGHTHGGQMYLFVPIIYIVNAFAR
;
A
#
# COMPACT_ATOMS: atom_id res chain seq x y z
N MET A 1 20.39 -23.85 6.72
CA MET A 1 19.94 -22.93 5.67
C MET A 1 19.99 -21.55 6.29
N HIS A 2 20.85 -20.65 5.79
CA HIS A 2 20.86 -19.28 6.28
C HIS A 2 19.75 -18.54 5.55
N HIS A 3 18.59 -18.39 6.18
CA HIS A 3 17.55 -17.49 5.68
C HIS A 3 18.10 -16.08 5.76
N GLY A 4 18.16 -15.40 4.62
CA GLY A 4 18.52 -13.99 4.61
C GLY A 4 17.33 -13.15 5.05
N GLU A 5 17.61 -12.08 5.77
CA GLU A 5 16.59 -11.12 6.18
C GLU A 5 16.05 -10.37 4.95
N VAL A 6 14.73 -10.19 4.88
CA VAL A 6 14.04 -9.37 3.87
C VAL A 6 13.42 -8.19 4.58
N ARG A 7 13.81 -6.97 4.18
CA ARG A 7 13.33 -5.73 4.79
C ARG A 7 12.25 -5.09 3.94
N VAL A 8 11.09 -4.84 4.54
CA VAL A 8 9.95 -4.21 3.89
C VAL A 8 9.76 -2.80 4.45
N ALA A 9 9.79 -1.79 3.58
CA ALA A 9 9.39 -0.43 3.95
C ALA A 9 7.90 -0.25 3.62
N LEU A 10 7.08 0.04 4.64
CA LEU A 10 5.67 0.34 4.49
C LEU A 10 5.44 1.85 4.37
N LEU A 11 4.77 2.26 3.32
CA LEU A 11 4.22 3.59 3.11
C LEU A 11 2.69 3.49 3.01
N THR A 12 1.96 4.38 3.65
CA THR A 12 0.49 4.36 3.66
C THR A 12 -0.01 5.73 4.13
N ASP A 13 -1.25 6.08 3.79
CA ASP A 13 -1.91 7.32 4.20
C ASP A 13 -1.00 8.55 3.91
N ILE A 14 -0.41 8.61 2.71
CA ILE A 14 0.45 9.73 2.30
C ILE A 14 -0.40 10.96 1.99
N HIS A 15 -1.56 10.77 1.36
CA HIS A 15 -2.49 11.84 0.97
C HIS A 15 -1.81 12.96 0.18
N ILE A 16 -1.14 12.60 -0.93
CA ILE A 16 -0.62 13.57 -1.90
C ILE A 16 -1.78 14.44 -2.34
N GLY A 17 -1.65 15.74 -2.06
CA GLY A 17 -2.77 16.66 -2.13
C GLY A 17 -2.35 18.07 -1.70
N PRO A 18 -3.31 18.94 -1.36
CA PRO A 18 -3.04 20.34 -1.04
C PRO A 18 -2.03 20.55 0.10
N THR A 19 -1.92 19.60 1.04
CA THR A 19 -1.04 19.66 2.22
C THR A 19 0.26 18.86 2.06
N VAL A 20 0.31 17.91 1.11
CA VAL A 20 1.47 17.05 0.85
C VAL A 20 1.94 17.27 -0.58
N GLY A 21 2.77 18.31 -0.74
CA GLY A 21 3.37 18.68 -2.01
C GLY A 21 4.74 18.02 -2.28
N GLN A 22 5.34 18.40 -3.41
CA GLN A 22 6.58 17.81 -3.94
C GLN A 22 7.72 17.73 -2.92
N LYS A 23 8.01 18.79 -2.16
CA LYS A 23 9.11 18.82 -1.18
C LYS A 23 8.96 17.74 -0.09
N ARG A 24 7.72 17.48 0.36
CA ARG A 24 7.44 16.44 1.34
C ARG A 24 7.61 15.06 0.71
N MET A 25 7.15 14.88 -0.53
CA MET A 25 7.37 13.65 -1.29
C MET A 25 8.84 13.35 -1.59
N GLU A 26 9.65 14.37 -1.90
CA GLU A 26 11.10 14.23 -2.06
C GLU A 26 11.76 13.75 -0.75
N THR A 27 11.29 14.26 0.39
CA THR A 27 11.77 13.85 1.70
C THR A 27 11.39 12.40 2.00
N ILE A 28 10.13 12.02 1.76
CA ILE A 28 9.65 10.65 1.95
C ILE A 28 10.44 9.69 1.06
N ALA A 29 10.54 9.97 -0.24
CA ALA A 29 11.26 9.11 -1.18
C ALA A 29 12.74 8.94 -0.80
N ARG A 30 13.41 10.04 -0.41
CA ARG A 30 14.80 9.98 0.06
C ARG A 30 14.93 9.11 1.31
N LEU A 31 14.13 9.37 2.35
CA LEU A 31 14.20 8.60 3.60
C LEU A 31 13.92 7.12 3.37
N THR A 32 12.93 6.78 2.54
CA THR A 32 12.62 5.39 2.19
C THR A 32 13.79 4.72 1.48
N ASN A 33 14.41 5.39 0.51
CA ASN A 33 15.58 4.86 -0.20
C ASN A 33 16.81 4.72 0.72
N ASP A 34 17.00 5.66 1.67
CA ASP A 34 18.11 5.63 2.63
C ASP A 34 18.03 4.41 3.58
N LEU A 35 16.83 3.83 3.80
CA LEU A 35 16.66 2.56 4.52
C LEU A 35 17.17 1.35 3.74
N ASN A 36 17.38 1.50 2.42
CA ASN A 36 17.78 0.46 1.47
C ASN A 36 16.88 -0.80 1.57
N PRO A 37 15.55 -0.69 1.46
CA PRO A 37 14.65 -1.82 1.64
C PRO A 37 14.73 -2.82 0.49
N ASP A 38 14.41 -4.08 0.78
CA ASP A 38 14.29 -5.12 -0.23
C ASP A 38 12.95 -5.02 -0.99
N ILE A 39 11.89 -4.57 -0.30
CA ILE A 39 10.54 -4.35 -0.84
C ILE A 39 10.02 -3.00 -0.32
N ILE A 40 9.37 -2.22 -1.18
CA ILE A 40 8.54 -1.09 -0.73
C ILE A 40 7.09 -1.44 -0.96
N ALA A 41 6.28 -1.37 0.10
CA ALA A 41 4.86 -1.60 0.08
C ALA A 41 4.12 -0.28 0.29
N ILE A 42 3.26 0.10 -0.66
CA ILE A 42 2.38 1.26 -0.57
C ILE A 42 0.94 0.76 -0.36
N ALA A 43 0.45 0.84 0.87
CA ALA A 43 -0.83 0.25 1.30
C ALA A 43 -1.97 1.29 1.31
N GLY A 44 -2.29 1.85 0.14
CA GLY A 44 -3.43 2.73 -0.06
C GLY A 44 -3.29 4.15 0.48
N ASP A 45 -4.29 4.97 0.12
CA ASP A 45 -4.42 6.39 0.44
C ASP A 45 -3.15 7.17 0.11
N LEU A 46 -2.69 6.94 -1.13
CA LEU A 46 -1.57 7.63 -1.71
C LEU A 46 -1.94 9.07 -2.06
N ALA A 47 -3.14 9.34 -2.58
CA ALA A 47 -3.50 10.64 -3.12
C ALA A 47 -4.97 11.07 -2.92
N ASP A 48 -5.16 12.38 -2.76
CA ASP A 48 -6.45 13.05 -2.50
C ASP A 48 -7.00 13.79 -3.74
N GLY A 49 -6.70 13.31 -4.95
CA GLY A 49 -7.20 13.95 -6.17
C GLY A 49 -6.74 13.27 -7.46
N PHE A 50 -6.85 13.98 -8.58
CA PHE A 50 -6.46 13.47 -9.89
C PHE A 50 -4.96 13.58 -10.14
N VAL A 51 -4.42 12.69 -10.96
CA VAL A 51 -3.00 12.73 -11.38
C VAL A 51 -2.67 14.04 -12.07
N ARG A 52 -3.57 14.59 -12.90
CA ARG A 52 -3.35 15.87 -13.59
C ARG A 52 -3.08 17.03 -12.64
N ASP A 53 -3.64 16.97 -11.43
CA ASP A 53 -3.53 18.03 -10.43
C ASP A 53 -2.28 17.82 -9.54
N PHE A 54 -1.89 16.56 -9.31
CA PHE A 54 -0.86 16.22 -8.32
C PHE A 54 0.39 15.48 -8.86
N SER A 55 0.50 15.25 -10.17
CA SER A 55 1.65 14.56 -10.79
C SER A 55 2.99 15.21 -10.44
N ASN A 56 3.07 16.54 -10.42
CA ASN A 56 4.30 17.24 -10.01
C ASN A 56 4.70 16.92 -8.55
N ALA A 57 3.72 16.84 -7.65
CA ALA A 57 3.94 16.46 -6.26
C ALA A 57 4.29 14.97 -6.12
N ALA A 58 3.67 14.11 -6.94
CA ALA A 58 3.86 12.66 -6.96
C ALA A 58 5.14 12.21 -7.68
N ARG A 59 5.79 13.07 -8.49
CA ARG A 59 7.00 12.76 -9.26
C ARG A 59 8.11 12.06 -8.46
N PRO A 60 8.37 12.38 -7.18
CA PRO A 60 9.38 11.69 -6.39
C PRO A 60 9.10 10.18 -6.17
N LEU A 61 7.85 9.71 -6.33
CA LEU A 61 7.52 8.28 -6.28
C LEU A 61 8.32 7.47 -7.31
N CYS A 62 8.53 8.02 -8.51
CA CYS A 62 9.34 7.40 -9.56
C CYS A 62 10.81 7.21 -9.18
N SER A 63 11.27 7.80 -8.07
CA SER A 63 12.64 7.60 -7.55
C SER A 63 12.75 6.52 -6.50
N LEU A 64 11.63 5.94 -6.04
CA LEU A 64 11.62 4.83 -5.08
C LEU A 64 12.30 3.61 -5.69
N LYS A 65 13.21 3.00 -4.93
CA LYS A 65 13.98 1.84 -5.37
C LYS A 65 14.03 0.81 -4.27
N ALA A 66 13.71 -0.42 -4.64
CA ALA A 66 13.82 -1.60 -3.78
C ALA A 66 14.29 -2.77 -4.62
N LYS A 67 15.03 -3.69 -3.99
CA LYS A 67 15.67 -4.82 -4.68
C LYS A 67 14.69 -5.72 -5.43
N TYR A 68 13.53 -5.99 -4.84
CA TYR A 68 12.51 -6.87 -5.41
C TYR A 68 11.26 -6.13 -5.91
N GLY A 69 11.21 -4.81 -5.76
CA GLY A 69 10.19 -3.96 -6.35
C GLY A 69 9.42 -3.09 -5.36
N VAL A 70 8.65 -2.18 -5.94
CA VAL A 70 7.73 -1.28 -5.25
C VAL A 70 6.32 -1.70 -5.64
N PHE A 71 5.47 -1.95 -4.64
CA PHE A 71 4.13 -2.49 -4.83
C PHE A 71 3.08 -1.54 -4.25
N PHE A 72 1.94 -1.44 -4.93
CA PHE A 72 0.83 -0.59 -4.51
C PHE A 72 -0.47 -1.38 -4.47
N ALA A 73 -1.23 -1.24 -3.37
CA ALA A 73 -2.64 -1.60 -3.29
C ALA A 73 -3.46 -0.36 -2.97
N THR A 74 -4.71 -0.30 -3.44
CA THR A 74 -5.54 0.90 -3.30
C THR A 74 -6.02 1.12 -1.87
N GLY A 75 -6.22 2.39 -1.52
CA GLY A 75 -7.05 2.82 -0.40
C GLY A 75 -8.36 3.41 -0.91
N ASN A 76 -9.18 3.94 0.00
CA ASN A 76 -10.45 4.52 -0.39
C ASN A 76 -10.28 5.87 -1.10
N HIS A 77 -9.22 6.63 -0.81
CA HIS A 77 -9.03 7.97 -1.36
C HIS A 77 -8.81 7.98 -2.87
N GLU A 78 -8.13 6.96 -3.42
CA GLU A 78 -7.95 6.82 -4.87
C GLU A 78 -9.29 6.71 -5.62
N TYR A 79 -10.31 6.13 -4.98
CA TYR A 79 -11.66 6.01 -5.53
C TYR A 79 -12.55 7.21 -5.20
N MET A 80 -12.37 7.84 -4.04
CA MET A 80 -13.25 8.91 -3.56
C MET A 80 -12.92 10.28 -4.15
N HIS A 81 -11.63 10.59 -4.28
CA HIS A 81 -11.17 11.95 -4.57
C HIS A 81 -10.57 12.11 -5.97
N GLY A 82 -10.22 11.00 -6.63
CA GLY A 82 -9.58 11.00 -7.93
C GLY A 82 -10.17 9.99 -8.91
N ASN A 83 -9.31 9.56 -9.83
CA ASN A 83 -9.58 8.48 -10.76
C ASN A 83 -8.52 7.40 -10.54
N VAL A 84 -8.92 6.27 -9.98
CA VAL A 84 -8.03 5.16 -9.63
C VAL A 84 -7.22 4.66 -10.84
N GLU A 85 -7.80 4.65 -12.05
CA GLU A 85 -7.15 4.17 -13.26
C GLU A 85 -6.06 5.14 -13.76
N GLU A 86 -6.25 6.45 -13.57
CA GLU A 86 -5.19 7.43 -13.85
C GLU A 86 -3.99 7.19 -12.93
N TRP A 87 -4.25 6.94 -11.64
CA TRP A 87 -3.20 6.59 -10.68
C TRP A 87 -2.53 5.27 -11.02
N PHE A 88 -3.28 4.27 -11.48
CA PHE A 88 -2.70 3.00 -11.94
C PHE A 88 -1.73 3.23 -13.10
N SER A 89 -2.15 3.99 -14.12
CA SER A 89 -1.28 4.34 -15.24
C SER A 89 -0.02 5.06 -14.77
N TYR A 90 -0.18 6.10 -13.95
CA TYR A 90 0.93 6.91 -13.46
C TYR A 90 1.94 6.10 -12.64
N LEU A 91 1.45 5.22 -11.77
CA LEU A 91 2.29 4.37 -10.92
C LEU A 91 3.06 3.34 -11.75
N ASN A 92 2.42 2.74 -12.74
CA ASN A 92 3.10 1.84 -13.68
C ASN A 92 4.21 2.56 -14.45
N ASP A 93 3.99 3.80 -14.90
CA ASP A 93 5.03 4.63 -15.54
C ASP A 93 6.21 4.93 -14.60
N CYS A 94 5.97 4.97 -13.29
CA CYS A 94 7.01 5.05 -12.25
C CYS A 94 7.68 3.70 -11.92
N ASN A 95 7.39 2.61 -12.63
CA ASN A 95 7.80 1.23 -12.28
C ASN A 95 7.32 0.75 -10.90
N ILE A 96 6.18 1.28 -10.43
CA ILE A 96 5.50 0.79 -9.23
C ILE A 96 4.46 -0.22 -9.69
N THR A 97 4.57 -1.45 -9.21
CA THR A 97 3.66 -2.54 -9.57
C THR A 97 2.33 -2.36 -8.84
N VAL A 98 1.28 -2.06 -9.59
CA VAL A 98 -0.08 -1.98 -9.08
C VAL A 98 -0.64 -3.39 -8.89
N LEU A 99 -1.05 -3.71 -7.66
CA LEU A 99 -1.64 -4.99 -7.28
C LEU A 99 -3.17 -4.86 -7.19
N HIS A 100 -3.81 -4.71 -8.35
CA HIS A 100 -5.27 -4.69 -8.46
C HIS A 100 -5.82 -6.11 -8.32
N ASN A 101 -6.19 -6.52 -7.10
CA ASN A 101 -6.61 -7.89 -6.75
C ASN A 101 -5.69 -8.97 -7.34
N SER A 102 -4.38 -8.74 -7.26
CA SER A 102 -3.37 -9.52 -7.94
C SER A 102 -2.08 -9.62 -7.12
N GLN A 103 -1.11 -10.35 -7.65
CA GLN A 103 0.12 -10.69 -6.95
C GLN A 103 1.32 -10.69 -7.87
N LYS A 104 2.49 -10.47 -7.26
CA LYS A 104 3.78 -10.67 -7.87
C LYS A 104 4.60 -11.66 -7.05
N ARG A 105 4.99 -12.75 -7.71
CA ARG A 105 5.86 -13.79 -7.14
C ARG A 105 7.30 -13.62 -7.64
N PHE A 106 8.27 -13.82 -6.76
CA PHE A 106 9.69 -13.85 -7.08
C PHE A 106 10.49 -14.72 -6.08
N ILE A 107 11.72 -15.07 -6.46
CA ILE A 107 12.66 -15.77 -5.59
C ILE A 107 13.71 -14.78 -5.12
N THR A 108 13.96 -14.74 -3.81
CA THR A 108 15.00 -13.87 -3.23
C THR A 108 16.39 -14.36 -3.62
N SER A 109 17.42 -13.52 -3.41
CA SER A 109 18.83 -13.93 -3.58
C SER A 109 19.25 -15.10 -2.67
N TYR A 110 18.46 -15.42 -1.65
CA TYR A 110 18.70 -16.50 -0.71
C TYR A 110 17.95 -17.79 -1.08
N GLY A 111 17.16 -17.76 -2.15
CA GLY A 111 16.37 -18.89 -2.62
C GLY A 111 14.97 -18.99 -1.99
N ASP A 112 14.62 -18.08 -1.07
CA ASP A 112 13.30 -18.06 -0.45
C ASP A 112 12.26 -17.48 -1.43
N PRO A 113 11.13 -18.18 -1.70
CA PRO A 113 10.06 -17.67 -2.53
C PRO A 113 9.16 -16.69 -1.77
N ILE A 114 8.87 -15.53 -2.36
CA ILE A 114 7.96 -14.52 -1.80
C ILE A 114 6.87 -14.20 -2.82
N CYS A 115 5.64 -14.08 -2.33
CA CYS A 115 4.49 -13.59 -3.08
C CYS A 115 3.97 -12.31 -2.43
N VAL A 116 4.05 -11.18 -3.13
CA VAL A 116 3.42 -9.93 -2.69
C VAL A 116 2.06 -9.84 -3.37
N ALA A 117 0.99 -9.90 -2.57
CA ALA A 117 -0.39 -9.80 -2.99
C ALA A 117 -0.98 -8.45 -2.60
N GLY A 118 -1.95 -7.96 -3.36
CA GLY A 118 -2.70 -6.75 -3.03
C GLY A 118 -4.17 -6.92 -3.37
N ALA A 119 -5.04 -6.52 -2.44
CA ALA A 119 -6.48 -6.46 -2.63
C ALA A 119 -6.93 -5.00 -2.77
N ASP A 120 -7.90 -4.76 -3.64
CA ASP A 120 -8.53 -3.45 -3.76
C ASP A 120 -9.21 -3.04 -2.45
N ASP A 121 -9.31 -1.73 -2.19
CA ASP A 121 -10.01 -1.21 -1.02
C ASP A 121 -11.50 -1.61 -0.97
N LEU A 122 -12.04 -1.76 0.24
CA LEU A 122 -13.46 -2.07 0.46
C LEU A 122 -14.42 -1.06 -0.19
N TYR A 123 -14.02 0.19 -0.31
CA TYR A 123 -14.81 1.26 -0.94
C TYR A 123 -14.94 1.07 -2.45
N ALA A 124 -14.05 0.31 -3.10
CA ALA A 124 -14.06 0.05 -4.55
C ALA A 124 -15.45 -0.40 -5.06
N ALA A 125 -16.12 -1.27 -4.32
CA ALA A 125 -17.46 -1.77 -4.67
C ALA A 125 -18.55 -0.68 -4.70
N LYS A 126 -18.36 0.42 -3.96
CA LYS A 126 -19.26 1.57 -3.90
C LYS A 126 -18.85 2.69 -4.84
N ALA A 127 -17.62 2.66 -5.36
CA ALA A 127 -17.07 3.71 -6.20
C ALA A 127 -17.58 3.66 -7.66
N HIS A 128 -18.29 2.59 -8.03
CA HIS A 128 -18.86 2.39 -9.38
C HIS A 128 -17.84 2.40 -10.53
N PHE A 129 -16.56 2.12 -10.26
CA PHE A 129 -15.57 1.82 -11.29
C PHE A 129 -15.75 0.38 -11.79
N ALA A 130 -15.84 0.21 -13.10
CA ALA A 130 -16.05 -1.10 -13.71
C ALA A 130 -14.86 -2.03 -13.42
N GLY A 131 -15.13 -3.23 -12.90
CA GLY A 131 -14.07 -4.20 -12.55
C GLY A 131 -13.47 -4.03 -11.16
N HIS A 132 -13.84 -2.98 -10.42
CA HIS A 132 -13.29 -2.71 -9.09
C HIS A 132 -14.21 -3.19 -7.97
N ALA A 133 -13.70 -4.14 -7.20
CA ALA A 133 -14.20 -4.56 -5.90
C ALA A 133 -13.07 -5.31 -5.19
N MET A 134 -13.14 -5.41 -3.86
CA MET A 134 -12.16 -6.21 -3.11
C MET A 134 -12.35 -7.70 -3.40
N HIS A 135 -11.31 -8.35 -3.91
CA HIS A 135 -11.26 -9.78 -4.25
C HIS A 135 -9.98 -10.43 -3.72
N PRO A 136 -9.87 -10.67 -2.39
CA PRO A 136 -8.66 -11.23 -1.81
C PRO A 136 -8.35 -12.65 -2.33
N GLU A 137 -9.37 -13.41 -2.73
CA GLU A 137 -9.23 -14.73 -3.34
C GLU A 137 -8.47 -14.67 -4.67
N LYS A 138 -8.68 -13.61 -5.46
CA LYS A 138 -7.94 -13.37 -6.71
C LYS A 138 -6.51 -12.94 -6.42
N ALA A 139 -6.34 -12.07 -5.42
CA ALA A 139 -5.04 -11.55 -5.00
C ALA A 139 -4.07 -12.65 -4.52
N VAL A 140 -4.57 -13.80 -4.04
CA VAL A 140 -3.73 -14.94 -3.62
C VAL A 140 -3.78 -16.13 -4.58
N ALA A 141 -4.40 -15.98 -5.76
CA ALA A 141 -4.68 -17.09 -6.65
C ALA A 141 -3.42 -17.73 -7.23
N GLY A 142 -2.37 -16.94 -7.49
CA GLY A 142 -1.09 -17.40 -8.02
C GLY A 142 0.06 -17.38 -7.02
N CYS A 143 -0.23 -17.35 -5.72
CA CYS A 143 0.77 -17.65 -4.69
C CYS A 143 0.77 -19.16 -4.44
N ASP A 144 1.96 -19.77 -4.41
CA ASP A 144 2.15 -21.19 -4.15
C ASP A 144 2.14 -21.46 -2.62
N SER A 145 1.86 -22.71 -2.24
CA SER A 145 1.80 -23.11 -0.81
C SER A 145 3.11 -22.98 -0.04
N ASN A 146 4.24 -22.83 -0.73
CA ASN A 146 5.56 -22.71 -0.13
C ASN A 146 6.07 -21.26 -0.13
N ASP A 147 5.30 -20.31 -0.67
CA ASP A 147 5.67 -18.91 -0.71
C ASP A 147 5.43 -18.27 0.67
N THR A 148 6.29 -17.34 1.07
CA THR A 148 5.91 -16.36 2.09
C THR A 148 5.03 -15.30 1.45
N VAL A 149 3.78 -15.18 1.89
CA VAL A 149 2.78 -14.30 1.28
C VAL A 149 2.58 -13.04 2.12
N ILE A 150 2.89 -11.89 1.51
CA ILE A 150 2.69 -10.56 2.07
C ILE A 150 1.49 -9.92 1.37
N MET A 151 0.40 -9.69 2.10
CA MET A 151 -0.82 -9.07 1.59
C MET A 151 -0.84 -7.58 1.93
N LEU A 152 -1.04 -6.74 0.91
CA LEU A 152 -1.31 -5.32 1.04
C LEU A 152 -2.83 -5.09 1.01
N ALA A 153 -3.37 -4.48 2.05
CA ALA A 153 -4.77 -4.09 2.11
C ALA A 153 -4.92 -2.83 2.96
N HIS A 154 -5.63 -1.82 2.50
CA HIS A 154 -5.62 -0.53 3.17
C HIS A 154 -6.33 -0.53 4.53
N GLN A 155 -7.52 -1.14 4.64
CA GLN A 155 -8.33 -1.06 5.87
C GLN A 155 -8.11 -2.25 6.83
N PRO A 156 -8.03 -2.02 8.16
CA PRO A 156 -8.04 -3.11 9.16
C PRO A 156 -9.28 -4.01 9.10
N ASN A 157 -10.41 -3.47 8.63
CA ASN A 157 -11.61 -4.28 8.40
C ASN A 157 -11.40 -5.29 7.27
N ALA A 158 -10.70 -4.93 6.20
CA ALA A 158 -10.32 -5.86 5.14
C ALA A 158 -9.41 -6.97 5.67
N ALA A 159 -8.41 -6.60 6.49
CA ALA A 159 -7.55 -7.58 7.17
C ALA A 159 -8.36 -8.57 8.02
N LYS A 160 -9.31 -8.08 8.83
CA LYS A 160 -10.20 -8.92 9.62
C LYS A 160 -11.07 -9.84 8.76
N MET A 161 -11.58 -9.36 7.63
CA MET A 161 -12.35 -10.18 6.69
C MET A 161 -11.50 -11.32 6.12
N MET A 162 -10.28 -11.02 5.66
CA MET A 162 -9.37 -12.02 5.11
C MET A 162 -8.96 -13.06 6.16
N LEU A 163 -8.72 -12.66 7.41
CA LEU A 163 -8.40 -13.59 8.50
C LEU A 163 -9.56 -14.55 8.83
N ASN A 164 -10.80 -14.13 8.61
CA ASN A 164 -11.99 -14.96 8.83
C ASN A 164 -12.36 -15.84 7.62
N ASP A 165 -11.76 -15.61 6.45
CA ASP A 165 -11.93 -16.45 5.27
C ASP A 165 -10.86 -17.53 5.26
N GLN A 166 -11.24 -18.78 5.52
CA GLN A 166 -10.32 -19.91 5.60
C GLN A 166 -9.51 -20.14 4.30
N THR A 167 -10.09 -19.82 3.14
CA THR A 167 -9.44 -20.04 1.83
C THR A 167 -8.31 -19.05 1.58
N VAL A 168 -8.43 -17.86 2.16
CA VAL A 168 -7.44 -16.78 2.07
C VAL A 168 -6.47 -16.85 3.24
N SER A 169 -6.97 -16.93 4.47
CA SER A 169 -6.17 -16.83 5.70
C SER A 169 -5.08 -17.89 5.80
N THR A 170 -5.33 -19.10 5.30
CA THR A 170 -4.34 -20.20 5.30
C THR A 170 -3.16 -19.97 4.36
N LYS A 171 -3.27 -19.01 3.44
CA LYS A 171 -2.20 -18.64 2.52
C LYS A 171 -1.42 -17.41 2.96
N LEU A 172 -1.86 -16.67 3.99
CA LEU A 172 -1.27 -15.39 4.36
C LEU A 172 -0.29 -15.52 5.53
N ASP A 173 0.90 -14.96 5.40
CA ASP A 173 1.89 -14.90 6.48
C ASP A 173 1.95 -13.50 7.13
N LEU A 174 1.73 -12.45 6.34
CA LEU A 174 1.77 -11.05 6.78
C LEU A 174 0.71 -10.22 6.06
N ILE A 175 -0.02 -9.38 6.81
CA ILE A 175 -0.91 -8.36 6.26
C ILE A 175 -0.38 -6.98 6.66
N LEU A 176 -0.16 -6.11 5.67
CA LEU A 176 0.21 -4.72 5.86
C LEU A 176 -1.00 -3.83 5.55
N SER A 177 -1.44 -3.05 6.55
CA SER A 177 -2.62 -2.18 6.44
C SER A 177 -2.43 -0.80 7.08
N GLY A 178 -3.12 0.20 6.55
CA GLY A 178 -3.11 1.61 6.96
C GLY A 178 -4.48 2.09 7.44
N HIS A 179 -4.97 3.18 6.85
CA HIS A 179 -6.31 3.80 7.01
C HIS A 179 -6.62 4.47 8.35
N THR A 180 -5.93 4.08 9.42
CA THR A 180 -6.32 4.54 10.75
C THR A 180 -5.86 5.97 11.06
N HIS A 181 -5.09 6.65 10.20
CA HIS A 181 -4.60 8.03 10.40
C HIS A 181 -4.12 8.33 11.85
N GLY A 182 -3.52 7.34 12.52
CA GLY A 182 -3.14 7.45 13.94
C GLY A 182 -4.00 6.66 14.93
N GLY A 183 -4.87 5.74 14.49
CA GLY A 183 -5.60 4.82 15.38
C GLY A 183 -4.68 3.87 16.17
N GLN A 184 -3.44 3.65 15.73
CA GLN A 184 -2.40 2.99 16.53
C GLN A 184 -1.78 3.92 17.60
N MET A 185 -1.93 5.23 17.45
CA MET A 185 -1.53 6.27 18.41
C MET A 185 -2.71 6.77 19.25
N TYR A 186 -3.81 6.00 19.36
CA TYR A 186 -5.00 6.41 20.12
C TYR A 186 -4.67 6.82 21.57
N LEU A 187 -3.66 6.19 22.18
CA LEU A 187 -3.12 6.56 23.50
C LEU A 187 -2.67 8.03 23.58
N PHE A 188 -2.23 8.59 22.46
CA PHE A 188 -1.77 9.97 22.33
C PHE A 188 -2.86 10.92 21.84
N VAL A 189 -4.00 10.43 21.33
CA VAL A 189 -5.12 11.28 20.89
C VAL A 189 -5.62 12.21 22.00
N PRO A 190 -5.83 11.76 23.26
CA PRO A 190 -6.18 12.66 24.35
C PRO A 190 -5.11 13.72 24.62
N ILE A 191 -3.83 13.32 24.54
CA ILE A 191 -2.69 14.23 24.77
C ILE A 191 -2.67 15.30 23.67
N ILE A 192 -2.72 14.89 22.40
CA ILE A 192 -2.76 15.77 21.23
C ILE A 192 -3.96 16.72 21.33
N TYR A 193 -5.14 16.24 21.70
CA TYR A 193 -6.33 17.09 21.90
C TYR A 193 -6.12 18.14 23.00
N ILE A 194 -5.41 17.80 24.09
CA ILE A 194 -5.12 18.72 25.19
C ILE A 194 -4.06 19.78 24.80
N VAL A 195 -3.01 19.38 24.07
CA VAL A 195 -1.89 20.28 23.72
C VAL A 195 -2.03 21.00 22.39
N ASN A 196 -2.87 20.52 21.47
CA ASN A 196 -3.07 21.17 20.17
C ASN A 196 -4.10 22.30 20.29
N ALA A 197 -3.63 23.55 20.27
CA ALA A 197 -4.47 24.74 20.37
C ALA A 197 -5.46 24.93 19.22
N PHE A 198 -5.32 24.19 18.11
CA PHE A 198 -6.21 24.23 16.94
C PHE A 198 -7.34 23.18 16.97
N ALA A 199 -7.36 22.30 17.97
CA ALA A 199 -8.45 21.33 18.17
C ALA A 199 -9.54 21.84 19.15
N ARG A 200 -9.48 23.12 19.54
CA ARG A 200 -10.50 23.85 20.30
C ARG A 200 -11.31 24.77 19.41
#